data_AF-A0A2E2K2R9-F1
#
_entry.id   AF-A0A2E2K2R9-F1
#
_cell.length_a   1.000
_cell.length_b   1.000
_cell.length_c   1.000
_cell.angle_alpha   90.00
_cell.angle_beta   90.00
_cell.angle_gamma   90.00
#
_symmetry.space_group_name_H-M   'P 1'
#
loop_
_entity.id
_entity.type
_entity.pdbx_description
1 polymer ?
#
loop_
_entity_poly.entity_id
_entity_poly.type
_entity_poly.pdbx_seq_one_letter_code
_entity_poly.pdbx_strand_id
1 'polypeptide(L)'
;MIESILAWGADFIIALQQFTFWPWDGLLRFFTWLGGMGYLFTVPLVLWCIDRTLGLKLLLMVTLTMYLNTVVKEWFALPRPFEVDARIVSDGEMGFSFPSGHAQLVAVFWGMLAMHVGKRWFTGVCLAVIFLTGLSRSYLGVHYPTDVVVGWLFGGLTLWAWYLWGPALMSWPAQRKTIGLLVAVSLMTALALLLGSSAMVYGSLGMGLVAGLCSLKVQDNPAAMSLVKRGVRYGLGIAVMFALLAVLPKVAAWSQLPSAVDGFVLMAVFGAVIAGLLPWFFQRARL
;
A
#
# COMPACT_ATOMS: atom_id res chain seq x y z
N MET A 1 -15.39 -24.87 15.53
CA MET A 1 -13.99 -24.57 15.09
C MET A 1 -13.80 -23.09 14.75
N ILE A 2 -14.65 -22.49 13.92
CA ILE A 2 -14.55 -21.04 13.61
C ILE A 2 -14.86 -20.20 14.85
N GLU A 3 -15.96 -20.48 15.56
CA GLU A 3 -16.33 -19.77 16.79
C GLU A 3 -15.22 -19.83 17.86
N SER A 4 -14.57 -20.98 18.03
CA SER A 4 -13.46 -21.12 18.98
C SER A 4 -12.23 -20.28 18.59
N ILE A 5 -11.97 -20.12 17.28
CA ILE A 5 -10.86 -19.28 16.79
C ILE A 5 -11.17 -17.80 17.02
N LEU A 6 -12.41 -17.38 16.76
CA LEU A 6 -12.83 -15.99 16.97
C LEU A 6 -12.89 -15.63 18.46
N ALA A 7 -13.38 -16.54 19.32
CA ALA A 7 -13.38 -16.35 20.77
C ALA A 7 -11.95 -16.20 21.32
N TRP A 8 -11.04 -17.10 20.93
CA TRP A 8 -9.63 -16.97 21.29
C TRP A 8 -9.03 -15.65 20.80
N GLY A 9 -9.35 -15.24 19.57
CA GLY A 9 -8.87 -13.98 19.00
C GLY A 9 -9.38 -12.76 19.76
N ALA A 10 -10.64 -12.78 20.21
CA ALA A 10 -11.23 -11.74 21.03
C ALA A 10 -10.57 -11.67 22.42
N ASP A 11 -10.39 -12.82 23.08
CA ASP A 11 -9.71 -12.89 24.38
C ASP A 11 -8.26 -12.41 24.29
N PHE A 12 -7.57 -12.72 23.20
CA PHE A 12 -6.23 -12.20 22.93
C PHE A 12 -6.22 -10.66 22.82
N ILE A 13 -7.18 -10.09 22.08
CA ILE A 13 -7.30 -8.63 21.93
C ILE A 13 -7.54 -7.99 23.30
N ILE A 14 -8.49 -8.53 24.08
CA ILE A 14 -8.82 -8.00 25.41
C ILE A 14 -7.60 -8.07 26.32
N ALA A 15 -6.87 -9.19 26.33
CA ALA A 15 -5.63 -9.32 27.10
C ALA A 15 -4.57 -8.29 26.65
N LEU A 16 -4.42 -8.08 25.35
CA LEU A 16 -3.48 -7.11 24.80
C LEU A 16 -3.86 -5.67 25.18
N GLN A 17 -5.16 -5.36 25.25
CA GLN A 17 -5.72 -4.07 25.68
C GLN A 17 -5.61 -3.81 27.18
N GLN A 18 -5.22 -4.79 28.00
CA GLN A 18 -4.90 -4.54 29.41
C GLN A 18 -3.56 -3.80 29.59
N PHE A 19 -2.69 -3.81 28.57
CA PHE A 19 -1.39 -3.15 28.58
C PHE A 19 -1.49 -1.75 27.96
N THR A 20 -1.95 -0.74 28.71
CA THR A 20 -2.20 0.63 28.19
C THR A 20 -1.21 1.71 28.63
N PHE A 21 0.00 1.33 29.07
CA PHE A 21 0.97 2.32 29.56
C PHE A 21 1.49 3.25 28.43
N TRP A 22 1.67 4.53 28.76
CA TRP A 22 1.82 5.66 27.82
C TRP A 22 2.87 5.55 26.69
N PRO A 23 4.05 4.93 26.83
CA PRO A 23 4.90 4.74 25.65
C PRO A 23 4.39 3.64 24.71
N TRP A 24 3.65 2.64 25.22
CA TRP A 24 3.20 1.50 24.43
C TRP A 24 2.07 1.86 23.46
N ASP A 25 1.06 2.58 23.95
CA ASP A 25 -0.07 3.02 23.12
C ASP A 25 0.41 3.92 21.96
N GLY A 26 1.23 4.93 22.27
CA GLY A 26 1.81 5.82 21.27
C GLY A 26 2.69 5.09 20.24
N LEU A 27 3.47 4.10 20.69
CA LEU A 27 4.31 3.28 19.81
C LEU A 27 3.48 2.48 18.82
N LEU A 28 2.44 1.78 19.28
CA LEU A 28 1.57 0.98 18.41
C LEU A 28 0.76 1.85 17.46
N ARG A 29 0.28 3.01 17.91
CA ARG A 29 -0.38 4.00 17.02
C ARG A 29 0.58 4.50 15.93
N PHE A 30 1.85 4.74 16.26
CA PHE A 30 2.87 5.09 15.27
C PHE A 30 3.07 3.98 14.23
N PHE A 31 3.18 2.71 14.65
CA PHE A 31 3.32 1.59 13.71
C PHE A 31 2.07 1.33 12.86
N THR A 32 0.88 1.56 13.41
CA THR A 32 -0.37 1.58 12.63
C THR A 32 -0.31 2.69 11.58
N TRP A 33 0.03 3.92 11.95
CA TRP A 33 0.14 5.03 11.02
C TRP A 33 1.16 4.75 9.92
N LEU A 34 2.33 4.21 10.29
CA LEU A 34 3.41 3.84 9.37
C LEU A 34 2.95 2.77 8.36
N GLY A 35 2.14 1.81 8.81
CA GLY A 35 1.55 0.75 7.99
C GLY A 35 0.28 1.14 7.22
N GLY A 36 -0.16 2.39 7.33
CA GLY A 36 -1.30 2.96 6.62
C GLY A 36 -0.89 4.23 5.87
N MET A 37 -1.20 5.40 6.44
CA MET A 37 -0.92 6.70 5.83
C MET A 37 0.57 7.01 5.63
N GLY A 38 1.46 6.33 6.36
CA GLY A 38 2.92 6.46 6.22
C GLY A 38 3.42 6.21 4.80
N TYR A 39 2.72 5.39 4.00
CA TYR A 39 3.11 5.14 2.60
C TYR A 39 2.97 6.35 1.67
N LEU A 40 2.11 7.32 2.02
CA LEU A 40 2.04 8.61 1.33
C LEU A 40 3.35 9.40 1.48
N PHE A 41 4.18 9.06 2.47
CA PHE A 41 5.46 9.73 2.72
C PHE A 41 6.65 8.85 2.32
N THR A 42 6.61 7.55 2.63
CA THR A 42 7.74 6.64 2.41
C THR A 42 7.90 6.22 0.95
N VAL A 43 6.82 5.97 0.21
CA VAL A 43 6.91 5.65 -1.24
C VAL A 43 7.50 6.84 -2.00
N PRO A 44 7.02 8.08 -1.84
CA PRO A 44 7.61 9.22 -2.54
C PRO A 44 9.03 9.55 -2.09
N LEU A 45 9.38 9.29 -0.82
CA LEU A 45 10.76 9.42 -0.33
C LEU A 45 11.69 8.52 -1.13
N VAL A 46 11.33 7.24 -1.31
CA VAL A 46 12.15 6.32 -2.09
C VAL A 46 12.16 6.74 -3.56
N LEU A 47 11.00 7.02 -4.14
CA LEU A 47 10.80 7.33 -5.56
C LEU A 47 11.52 8.61 -6.01
N TRP A 48 11.39 9.71 -5.25
CA TRP A 48 11.90 11.01 -5.65
C TRP A 48 13.26 11.33 -5.10
N CYS A 49 13.70 10.65 -4.03
CA CYS A 49 14.92 11.00 -3.34
C CYS A 49 15.93 9.87 -3.29
N ILE A 50 15.57 8.59 -3.21
CA ILE A 50 16.55 7.52 -2.96
C ILE A 50 16.89 6.77 -4.24
N ASP A 51 15.95 5.97 -4.72
CA ASP A 51 16.11 5.09 -5.88
C ASP A 51 14.76 5.07 -6.60
N ARG A 52 14.74 5.68 -7.79
CA ARG A 52 13.54 5.77 -8.61
C ARG A 52 13.00 4.37 -8.95
N THR A 53 13.89 3.49 -9.39
CA THR A 53 13.51 2.15 -9.86
C THR A 53 12.92 1.34 -8.72
N LEU A 54 13.52 1.42 -7.52
CA LEU A 54 12.95 0.83 -6.32
C LEU A 54 11.61 1.48 -5.96
N GLY A 55 11.50 2.81 -5.97
CA GLY A 55 10.27 3.52 -5.65
C GLY A 55 9.11 3.16 -6.58
N LEU A 56 9.38 2.99 -7.87
CA LEU A 56 8.38 2.52 -8.84
C LEU A 56 7.97 1.06 -8.59
N LYS A 57 8.92 0.17 -8.27
CA LYS A 57 8.61 -1.23 -7.89
C LYS A 57 7.75 -1.27 -6.63
N LEU A 58 8.10 -0.50 -5.60
CA LEU A 58 7.31 -0.36 -4.38
C LEU A 58 5.91 0.16 -4.69
N LEU A 59 5.80 1.19 -5.53
CA LEU A 59 4.50 1.75 -5.89
C LEU A 59 3.61 0.72 -6.60
N LEU A 60 4.14 0.02 -7.60
CA LEU A 60 3.43 -1.05 -8.31
C LEU A 60 2.97 -2.17 -7.36
N MET A 61 3.85 -2.58 -6.45
CA MET A 61 3.58 -3.66 -5.49
C MET A 61 2.59 -3.24 -4.42
N VAL A 62 2.62 -1.98 -3.96
CA VAL A 62 1.60 -1.40 -3.07
C VAL A 62 0.24 -1.41 -3.76
N THR A 63 0.15 -0.94 -5.02
CA THR A 63 -1.12 -0.94 -5.75
C THR A 63 -1.66 -2.34 -6.00
N LEU A 64 -0.79 -3.30 -6.35
CA LEU A 64 -1.17 -4.70 -6.52
C LEU A 64 -1.65 -5.31 -5.19
N THR A 65 -0.96 -5.00 -4.09
CA THR A 65 -1.33 -5.48 -2.75
C THR A 65 -2.69 -4.94 -2.32
N MET A 66 -2.95 -3.65 -2.56
CA MET A 66 -4.26 -3.04 -2.27
C MET A 66 -5.38 -3.68 -3.10
N TYR A 67 -5.15 -3.90 -4.39
CA TYR A 67 -6.10 -4.62 -5.25
C TYR A 67 -6.42 -6.01 -4.68
N LEU A 68 -5.38 -6.84 -4.46
CA LEU A 68 -5.53 -8.21 -4.00
C LEU A 68 -6.20 -8.29 -2.63
N ASN A 69 -5.79 -7.43 -1.69
CA ASN A 69 -6.36 -7.40 -0.35
C ASN A 69 -7.86 -7.03 -0.38
N THR A 70 -8.22 -6.02 -1.17
CA THR A 70 -9.59 -5.52 -1.23
C THR A 70 -10.53 -6.54 -1.85
N VAL A 71 -10.11 -7.17 -2.96
CA VAL A 71 -10.90 -8.23 -3.61
C VAL A 71 -11.16 -9.39 -2.64
N VAL A 72 -10.14 -9.83 -1.90
CA VAL A 72 -10.30 -10.89 -0.89
C VAL A 72 -11.19 -10.43 0.27
N LYS A 73 -11.05 -9.18 0.74
CA LYS A 73 -11.91 -8.61 1.79
C LYS A 73 -13.38 -8.61 1.40
N GLU A 74 -13.69 -8.16 0.19
CA GLU A 74 -15.05 -8.09 -0.34
C GLU A 74 -15.64 -9.50 -0.55
N TRP A 75 -14.82 -10.47 -0.95
CA TRP A 75 -15.24 -11.86 -1.11
C TRP A 75 -15.63 -12.53 0.21
N PHE A 76 -14.83 -12.34 1.27
CA PHE A 76 -15.07 -12.98 2.57
C PHE A 76 -16.06 -12.21 3.45
N ALA A 77 -16.11 -10.89 3.32
CA ALA A 77 -17.06 -10.00 4.00
C ALA A 77 -17.16 -10.20 5.53
N LEU A 78 -16.06 -10.59 6.20
CA LEU A 78 -16.08 -10.91 7.63
C LEU A 78 -16.14 -9.66 8.52
N PRO A 79 -16.95 -9.67 9.60
CA PRO A 79 -17.08 -8.56 10.53
C PRO A 79 -15.81 -8.37 11.36
N ARG A 80 -15.64 -7.16 11.90
CA ARG A 80 -14.50 -6.82 12.77
C ARG A 80 -14.71 -7.30 14.21
N PRO A 81 -13.64 -7.46 15.01
CA PRO A 81 -13.78 -7.90 16.39
C PRO A 81 -14.74 -7.05 17.22
N PHE A 82 -14.62 -5.72 17.13
CA PHE A 82 -15.46 -4.78 17.88
C PHE A 82 -16.93 -4.75 17.43
N GLU A 83 -17.27 -5.27 16.25
CA GLU A 83 -18.65 -5.37 15.77
C GLU A 83 -19.37 -6.58 16.38
N VAL A 84 -18.61 -7.58 16.84
CA VAL A 84 -19.12 -8.86 17.35
C VAL A 84 -18.99 -8.96 18.86
N ASP A 85 -17.95 -8.35 19.45
CA ASP A 85 -17.69 -8.38 20.89
C ASP A 85 -17.55 -6.96 21.46
N ALA A 86 -18.57 -6.54 22.22
CA ALA A 86 -18.63 -5.22 22.83
C ALA A 86 -17.57 -4.98 23.92
N ARG A 87 -16.85 -6.02 24.37
CA ARG A 87 -15.73 -5.88 25.32
C ARG A 87 -14.49 -5.26 24.66
N ILE A 88 -14.37 -5.34 23.33
CA ILE A 88 -13.22 -4.86 22.58
C ILE A 88 -13.35 -3.37 22.32
N VAL A 89 -12.37 -2.59 22.79
CA VAL A 89 -12.29 -1.16 22.49
C VAL A 89 -11.69 -0.96 21.09
N SER A 90 -12.31 -0.12 20.26
CA SER A 90 -11.86 0.11 18.88
C SER A 90 -11.54 1.56 18.62
N ASP A 91 -10.47 1.79 17.87
CA ASP A 91 -10.10 3.09 17.30
C ASP A 91 -10.92 3.45 16.04
N GLY A 92 -11.79 2.53 15.59
CA GLY A 92 -12.59 2.70 14.38
C GLY A 92 -11.80 2.36 13.11
N GLU A 93 -12.38 1.51 12.27
CA GLU A 93 -11.87 1.21 10.93
C GLU A 93 -13.04 0.77 10.06
N MET A 94 -13.05 1.20 8.80
CA MET A 94 -14.14 0.90 7.88
C MET A 94 -13.92 -0.42 7.14
N GLY A 95 -15.01 -1.01 6.64
CA GLY A 95 -14.99 -2.22 5.81
C GLY A 95 -14.61 -3.50 6.56
N PHE A 96 -14.40 -4.58 5.81
CA PHE A 96 -14.27 -5.93 6.37
C PHE A 96 -12.95 -6.19 7.10
N SER A 97 -12.96 -7.13 8.05
CA SER A 97 -11.78 -7.48 8.84
C SER A 97 -10.76 -8.28 8.04
N PHE A 98 -11.18 -9.37 7.41
CA PHE A 98 -10.26 -10.37 6.88
C PHE A 98 -9.91 -10.16 5.40
N PRO A 99 -8.63 -10.30 4.99
CA PRO A 99 -7.41 -10.29 5.80
C PRO A 99 -6.97 -8.86 6.13
N SER A 100 -6.04 -8.70 7.09
CA SER A 100 -5.56 -7.37 7.47
C SER A 100 -4.74 -6.71 6.36
N GLY A 101 -5.24 -5.60 5.82
CA GLY A 101 -4.56 -4.84 4.76
C GLY A 101 -3.26 -4.19 5.24
N HIS A 102 -3.24 -3.63 6.45
CA HIS A 102 -2.01 -3.07 7.04
C HIS A 102 -0.92 -4.14 7.18
N ALA A 103 -1.27 -5.33 7.68
CA ALA A 103 -0.33 -6.45 7.84
C ALA A 103 0.23 -6.93 6.50
N GLN A 104 -0.65 -7.10 5.49
CA GLN A 104 -0.22 -7.48 4.15
C GLN A 104 0.70 -6.43 3.52
N LEU A 105 0.35 -5.15 3.67
CA LEU A 105 1.07 -4.04 3.05
C LEU A 105 2.46 -3.86 3.66
N VAL A 106 2.60 -3.93 4.99
CA VAL A 106 3.93 -3.87 5.63
C VAL A 106 4.80 -5.06 5.24
N ALA A 107 4.22 -6.26 5.14
CA ALA A 107 4.97 -7.44 4.71
C ALA A 107 5.58 -7.22 3.31
N VAL A 108 4.80 -6.69 2.37
CA VAL A 108 5.26 -6.39 1.00
C VAL A 108 6.28 -5.25 0.97
N PHE A 109 5.94 -4.09 1.54
CA PHE A 109 6.77 -2.90 1.42
C PHE A 109 8.12 -3.08 2.14
N TRP A 110 8.09 -3.46 3.41
CA TRP A 110 9.30 -3.61 4.22
C TRP A 110 10.09 -4.85 3.85
N GLY A 111 9.42 -5.94 3.43
CA GLY A 111 10.10 -7.11 2.88
C GLY A 111 10.85 -6.80 1.59
N MET A 112 10.28 -5.99 0.70
CA MET A 112 10.97 -5.54 -0.51
C MET A 112 12.19 -4.66 -0.20
N LEU A 113 12.07 -3.73 0.75
CA LEU A 113 13.20 -2.93 1.22
C LEU A 113 14.30 -3.80 1.84
N ALA A 114 13.93 -4.78 2.67
CA ALA A 114 14.87 -5.71 3.29
C ALA A 114 15.67 -6.50 2.24
N MET A 115 14.99 -7.03 1.22
CA MET A 115 15.62 -7.76 0.10
C MET A 115 16.53 -6.84 -0.72
N HIS A 116 16.13 -5.59 -0.96
CA HIS A 116 16.92 -4.64 -1.74
C HIS A 116 18.19 -4.20 -1.01
N VAL A 117 18.09 -3.89 0.29
CA VAL A 117 19.24 -3.42 1.09
C VAL A 117 20.18 -4.57 1.45
N GLY A 118 19.66 -5.78 1.71
CA GLY A 118 20.46 -7.00 1.93
C GLY A 118 21.31 -7.02 3.20
N LYS A 119 21.18 -6.03 4.10
CA LYS A 119 21.94 -5.95 5.36
C LYS A 119 21.15 -6.57 6.51
N ARG A 120 21.74 -7.53 7.24
CA ARG A 120 21.10 -8.26 8.35
C ARG A 120 20.44 -7.36 9.40
N TRP A 121 21.13 -6.30 9.84
CA TRP A 121 20.58 -5.36 10.82
C TRP A 121 19.33 -4.65 10.29
N PHE A 122 19.32 -4.29 9.00
CA PHE A 122 18.20 -3.60 8.37
C PHE A 122 17.03 -4.55 8.13
N THR A 123 17.30 -5.81 7.78
CA THR A 123 16.30 -6.88 7.75
C THR A 123 15.63 -7.03 9.13
N GLY A 124 16.41 -7.02 10.22
CA GLY A 124 15.88 -7.04 11.58
C GLY A 124 14.93 -5.87 11.87
N VAL A 125 15.29 -4.65 11.46
CA VAL A 125 14.41 -3.47 11.57
C VAL A 125 13.13 -3.65 10.77
N CYS A 126 13.20 -4.13 9.53
CA CYS A 126 12.02 -4.37 8.69
C CYS A 126 11.08 -5.41 9.32
N LEU A 127 11.62 -6.51 9.85
CA LEU A 127 10.84 -7.54 10.54
C LEU A 127 10.18 -7.01 11.80
N ALA A 128 10.87 -6.16 12.56
CA ALA A 128 10.30 -5.48 13.73
C ALA A 128 9.12 -4.58 13.33
N VAL A 129 9.26 -3.77 12.27
CA VAL A 129 8.15 -2.94 11.76
C VAL A 129 6.96 -3.79 11.34
N ILE A 130 7.19 -4.87 10.58
CA ILE A 130 6.14 -5.80 10.13
C ILE A 130 5.38 -6.38 11.32
N PHE A 131 6.12 -6.86 12.32
CA PHE A 131 5.56 -7.45 13.53
C PHE A 131 4.76 -6.44 14.34
N LEU A 132 5.35 -5.27 14.63
CA LEU A 132 4.76 -4.24 15.48
C LEU A 132 3.52 -3.60 14.84
N THR A 133 3.50 -3.43 13.51
CA THR A 133 2.27 -3.00 12.82
C THR A 133 1.20 -4.08 12.89
N GLY A 134 1.51 -5.36 12.74
CA GLY A 134 0.48 -6.40 12.90
C GLY A 134 -0.08 -6.44 14.32
N LEU A 135 0.80 -6.38 15.32
CA LEU A 135 0.41 -6.32 16.73
C LEU A 135 -0.45 -5.09 17.04
N SER A 136 -0.12 -3.93 16.46
CA SER A 136 -0.92 -2.72 16.66
C SER A 136 -2.34 -2.87 16.12
N ARG A 137 -2.57 -3.65 15.05
CA ARG A 137 -3.92 -3.89 14.52
C ARG A 137 -4.80 -4.68 15.47
N SER A 138 -4.24 -5.67 16.16
CA SER A 138 -4.97 -6.41 17.19
C SER A 138 -5.16 -5.58 18.46
N TYR A 139 -4.14 -4.83 18.89
CA TYR A 139 -4.24 -3.95 20.05
C TYR A 139 -5.32 -2.87 19.88
N LEU A 140 -5.43 -2.27 18.70
CA LEU A 140 -6.46 -1.27 18.38
C LEU A 140 -7.86 -1.87 18.17
N GLY A 141 -8.03 -3.18 18.37
CA GLY A 141 -9.33 -3.85 18.32
C GLY A 141 -9.92 -4.02 16.92
N VAL A 142 -9.18 -3.68 15.86
CA VAL A 142 -9.70 -3.62 14.49
C VAL A 142 -9.50 -4.90 13.69
N HIS A 143 -8.64 -5.82 14.14
CA HIS A 143 -8.37 -7.10 13.48
C HIS A 143 -8.09 -8.24 14.46
N TYR A 144 -8.60 -9.43 14.16
CA TYR A 144 -8.21 -10.64 14.85
C TYR A 144 -6.74 -10.99 14.55
N PRO A 145 -6.03 -11.68 15.46
CA PRO A 145 -4.66 -12.15 15.19
C PRO A 145 -4.56 -13.02 13.94
N THR A 146 -5.60 -13.79 13.63
CA THR A 146 -5.70 -14.58 12.39
C THR A 146 -5.71 -13.71 11.14
N ASP A 147 -6.39 -12.56 11.18
CA ASP A 147 -6.44 -11.62 10.04
C ASP A 147 -5.04 -11.04 9.77
N VAL A 148 -4.27 -10.79 10.84
CA VAL A 148 -2.90 -10.30 10.79
C VAL A 148 -1.96 -11.35 10.22
N VAL A 149 -2.02 -12.58 10.73
CA VAL A 149 -1.19 -13.70 10.25
C VAL A 149 -1.46 -13.98 8.77
N VAL A 150 -2.73 -14.06 8.36
CA VAL A 150 -3.08 -14.26 6.95
C VAL A 150 -2.64 -13.06 6.10
N GLY A 151 -2.76 -11.83 6.61
CA GLY A 151 -2.22 -10.65 5.96
C GLY A 151 -0.71 -10.78 5.68
N TRP A 152 0.09 -11.16 6.68
CA TRP A 152 1.52 -11.39 6.51
C TRP A 152 1.82 -12.52 5.52
N LEU A 153 1.12 -13.64 5.60
CA LEU A 153 1.29 -14.76 4.67
C LEU A 153 0.97 -14.33 3.24
N PHE A 154 -0.12 -13.61 3.04
CA PHE A 154 -0.52 -13.14 1.72
C PHE A 154 0.49 -12.13 1.15
N GLY A 155 1.03 -11.26 1.99
CA GLY A 155 2.10 -10.33 1.60
C GLY A 155 3.40 -11.07 1.27
N GLY A 156 3.76 -12.08 2.07
CA GLY A 156 4.91 -12.96 1.81
C GLY A 156 4.78 -13.72 0.49
N LEU A 157 3.61 -14.26 0.19
CA LEU A 157 3.32 -14.90 -1.11
C LEU A 157 3.43 -13.91 -2.28
N THR A 158 2.91 -12.69 -2.10
CA THR A 158 3.02 -11.62 -3.09
C THR A 158 4.48 -11.25 -3.37
N LEU A 159 5.31 -11.17 -2.31
CA LEU A 159 6.75 -10.95 -2.46
C LEU A 159 7.49 -12.12 -3.07
N TRP A 160 7.13 -13.35 -2.70
CA TRP A 160 7.73 -14.55 -3.26
C TRP A 160 7.46 -14.66 -4.76
N ALA A 161 6.22 -14.40 -5.19
CA ALA A 161 5.86 -14.28 -6.61
C ALA A 161 6.70 -13.21 -7.32
N TRP A 162 6.87 -12.04 -6.71
CA TRP A 162 7.74 -10.99 -7.24
C TRP A 162 9.22 -11.41 -7.32
N TYR A 163 9.73 -12.13 -6.32
CA TYR A 163 11.10 -12.63 -6.32
C TYR A 163 11.35 -13.61 -7.48
N LEU A 164 10.40 -14.51 -7.75
CA LEU A 164 10.50 -15.49 -8.83
C LEU A 164 10.37 -14.87 -10.23
N TRP A 165 9.36 -14.01 -10.44
CA TRP A 165 9.01 -13.54 -11.79
C TRP A 165 9.38 -12.08 -12.05
N GLY A 166 9.55 -11.26 -11.01
CA GLY A 166 9.84 -9.83 -11.12
C GLY A 166 11.10 -9.52 -11.94
N PRO A 167 12.27 -10.15 -11.68
CA PRO A 167 13.48 -9.92 -12.47
C PRO A 167 13.28 -10.21 -13.97
N ALA A 168 12.58 -11.29 -14.30
CA ALA A 168 12.27 -11.68 -15.68
C ALA A 168 11.29 -10.69 -16.34
N LEU A 169 10.26 -10.24 -15.63
CA LEU A 169 9.34 -9.21 -16.11
C LEU A 169 10.07 -7.89 -16.39
N MET A 170 11.02 -7.52 -15.54
CA MET A 170 11.77 -6.27 -15.69
C MET A 170 12.75 -6.32 -16.88
N SER A 171 13.26 -7.50 -17.24
CA SER A 171 14.16 -7.69 -18.38
C SER A 171 13.46 -7.71 -19.74
N TRP A 172 12.13 -7.83 -19.77
CA TRP A 172 11.38 -7.78 -21.03
C TRP A 172 11.58 -6.44 -21.77
N PRO A 173 11.52 -6.45 -23.12
CA PRO A 173 11.49 -5.22 -23.90
C PRO A 173 10.31 -4.32 -23.51
N ALA A 174 10.49 -3.00 -23.66
CA ALA A 174 9.48 -2.01 -23.26
C ALA A 174 8.10 -2.29 -23.89
N GLN A 175 8.04 -2.63 -25.17
CA GLN A 175 6.79 -2.97 -25.85
C GLN A 175 6.07 -4.16 -25.20
N ARG A 176 6.80 -5.23 -24.89
CA ARG A 176 6.24 -6.42 -24.23
C ARG A 176 5.75 -6.11 -22.82
N LYS A 177 6.48 -5.28 -22.07
CA LYS A 177 6.06 -4.79 -20.74
C LYS A 177 4.77 -3.98 -20.81
N THR A 178 4.65 -3.07 -21.77
CA THR A 178 3.43 -2.29 -22.00
C THR A 178 2.24 -3.20 -22.28
N ILE A 179 2.37 -4.14 -23.22
CA ILE A 179 1.29 -5.08 -23.56
C ILE A 179 0.90 -5.93 -22.34
N GLY A 180 1.89 -6.50 -21.65
CA GLY A 180 1.64 -7.31 -20.45
C GLY A 180 0.92 -6.53 -19.34
N LEU A 181 1.31 -5.28 -19.11
CA LEU A 181 0.65 -4.41 -18.13
C LEU A 181 -0.80 -4.10 -18.51
N LEU A 182 -1.06 -3.75 -19.78
CA LEU A 182 -2.41 -3.47 -20.27
C LEU A 182 -3.31 -4.70 -20.17
N VAL A 183 -2.81 -5.87 -20.57
CA VAL A 183 -3.54 -7.14 -20.43
C VAL A 183 -3.84 -7.44 -18.96
N ALA A 184 -2.84 -7.35 -18.08
CA ALA A 184 -3.03 -7.62 -16.65
C ALA A 184 -4.10 -6.69 -16.03
N VAL A 185 -3.98 -5.39 -16.25
CA VAL A 185 -4.94 -4.41 -15.73
C VAL A 185 -6.33 -4.64 -16.30
N SER A 186 -6.45 -5.01 -17.58
CA SER A 186 -7.74 -5.31 -18.21
C SER A 186 -8.40 -6.55 -17.59
N LEU A 187 -7.65 -7.64 -17.39
CA LEU A 187 -8.15 -8.85 -16.74
C LEU A 187 -8.54 -8.59 -15.28
N MET A 188 -7.73 -7.83 -14.55
CA MET A 188 -8.02 -7.44 -13.16
C MET A 188 -9.24 -6.53 -13.07
N THR A 189 -9.45 -5.65 -14.04
CA THR A 189 -10.65 -4.79 -14.13
C THR A 189 -11.89 -5.63 -14.42
N ALA A 190 -11.80 -6.58 -15.37
CA ALA A 190 -12.89 -7.50 -15.67
C ALA A 190 -13.28 -8.34 -14.45
N LEU A 191 -12.29 -8.87 -13.71
CA LEU A 191 -12.53 -9.58 -12.45
C LEU A 191 -13.20 -8.67 -11.41
N ALA A 192 -12.71 -7.45 -11.21
CA ALA A 192 -13.29 -6.50 -10.27
C ALA A 192 -14.76 -6.16 -10.61
N LEU A 193 -15.09 -6.02 -11.90
CA LEU A 193 -16.45 -5.79 -12.37
C LEU A 193 -17.35 -7.01 -12.10
N LEU A 194 -16.86 -8.22 -12.37
CA LEU A 194 -17.60 -9.46 -12.11
C LEU A 194 -17.89 -9.65 -10.62
N LEU A 195 -16.99 -9.20 -9.75
CA LEU A 195 -17.14 -9.30 -8.30
C LEU A 195 -17.91 -8.12 -7.68
N GLY A 196 -18.28 -7.10 -8.46
CA GLY A 196 -18.96 -5.92 -7.94
C GLY A 196 -18.08 -5.11 -6.96
N SER A 197 -16.77 -5.09 -7.19
CA SER A 197 -15.79 -4.49 -6.28
C SER A 197 -15.94 -2.99 -6.09
N SER A 198 -15.36 -2.47 -5.00
CA SER A 198 -15.39 -1.05 -4.65
C SER A 198 -14.51 -0.14 -5.52
N ALA A 199 -14.77 1.16 -5.45
CA ALA A 199 -13.97 2.21 -6.13
C ALA A 199 -12.47 2.15 -5.81
N MET A 200 -12.09 1.67 -4.61
CA MET A 200 -10.70 1.52 -4.21
C MET A 200 -9.95 0.51 -5.09
N VAL A 201 -10.62 -0.57 -5.50
CA VAL A 201 -10.07 -1.58 -6.43
C VAL A 201 -9.72 -0.92 -7.76
N TYR A 202 -10.65 -0.17 -8.34
CA TYR A 202 -10.42 0.54 -9.61
C TYR A 202 -9.37 1.63 -9.50
N GLY A 203 -9.33 2.35 -8.38
CA GLY A 203 -8.29 3.34 -8.11
C GLY A 203 -6.88 2.75 -8.08
N SER A 204 -6.71 1.59 -7.42
CA SER A 204 -5.43 0.89 -7.40
C SER A 204 -4.97 0.46 -8.79
N LEU A 205 -5.90 0.05 -9.67
CA LEU A 205 -5.61 -0.32 -11.05
C LEU A 205 -5.19 0.88 -11.91
N GLY A 206 -5.89 2.02 -11.78
CA GLY A 206 -5.55 3.25 -12.49
C GLY A 206 -4.16 3.76 -12.12
N MET A 207 -3.86 3.82 -10.82
CA MET A 207 -2.53 4.22 -10.33
C MET A 207 -1.43 3.25 -10.78
N GLY A 208 -1.67 1.94 -10.65
CA GLY A 208 -0.72 0.90 -11.03
C GLY A 208 -0.40 0.90 -12.52
N LEU A 209 -1.41 1.05 -13.38
CA LEU A 209 -1.24 1.16 -14.83
C LEU A 209 -0.32 2.34 -15.18
N VAL A 210 -0.64 3.53 -14.67
CA VAL A 210 0.12 4.73 -15.03
C VAL A 210 1.53 4.70 -14.44
N ALA A 211 1.70 4.25 -13.20
CA ALA A 211 3.03 4.05 -12.61
C ALA A 211 3.88 3.10 -13.47
N GLY A 212 3.28 2.01 -13.95
CA GLY A 212 3.93 1.04 -14.84
C GLY A 212 4.34 1.66 -16.18
N LEU A 213 3.47 2.44 -16.82
CA LEU A 213 3.79 3.14 -18.06
C LEU A 213 4.89 4.21 -17.85
N CYS A 214 4.83 4.98 -16.76
CA CYS A 214 5.85 5.97 -16.42
C CYS A 214 7.23 5.34 -16.18
N SER A 215 7.27 4.11 -15.67
CA SER A 215 8.53 3.36 -15.48
C SER A 215 9.29 3.09 -16.79
N LEU A 216 8.57 3.07 -17.92
CA LEU A 216 9.15 2.76 -19.23
C LEU A 216 9.68 4.00 -19.96
N LYS A 217 9.18 5.19 -19.61
CA LYS A 217 9.41 6.43 -20.39
C LYS A 217 10.26 7.47 -19.66
N VAL A 218 10.26 7.47 -18.33
CA VAL A 218 10.89 8.54 -17.54
C VAL A 218 12.08 7.97 -16.75
N GLN A 219 13.29 8.39 -17.12
CA GLN A 219 14.54 7.98 -16.47
C GLN A 219 15.01 9.07 -15.50
N ASP A 220 15.20 8.77 -14.22
CA ASP A 220 15.66 9.73 -13.20
C ASP A 220 16.64 9.04 -12.26
N ASN A 221 17.64 9.76 -11.76
CA ASN A 221 18.63 9.22 -10.83
C ASN A 221 18.81 10.15 -9.60
N PRO A 222 17.88 10.10 -8.63
CA PRO A 222 17.95 10.92 -7.43
C PRO A 222 19.20 10.69 -6.58
N ALA A 223 19.79 9.50 -6.65
CA ALA A 223 20.97 9.13 -5.86
C ALA A 223 22.22 9.93 -6.25
N ALA A 224 22.28 10.45 -7.48
CA ALA A 224 23.38 11.29 -7.97
C ALA A 224 23.31 12.74 -7.46
N MET A 225 22.26 13.11 -6.72
CA MET A 225 21.99 14.49 -6.32
C MET A 225 22.40 14.78 -4.88
N SER A 226 22.76 16.04 -4.62
CA SER A 226 23.03 16.53 -3.25
C SER A 226 21.81 16.38 -2.34
N LEU A 227 22.02 16.25 -1.02
CA LEU A 227 20.94 16.15 -0.05
C LEU A 227 19.97 17.35 -0.08
N VAL A 228 20.46 18.57 -0.32
CA VAL A 228 19.62 19.78 -0.43
C VAL A 228 18.63 19.64 -1.58
N LYS A 229 19.10 19.27 -2.76
CA LYS A 229 18.24 19.05 -3.94
C LYS A 229 17.21 17.95 -3.70
N ARG A 230 17.63 16.84 -3.09
CA ARG A 230 16.72 15.74 -2.71
C ARG A 230 15.64 16.20 -1.73
N GLY A 231 15.99 17.06 -0.78
CA GLY A 231 15.05 17.69 0.15
C GLY A 231 14.05 18.62 -0.54
N VAL A 232 14.52 19.47 -1.46
CA VAL A 232 13.65 20.36 -2.26
C VAL A 232 12.67 19.56 -3.10
N ARG A 233 13.14 18.50 -3.78
CA ARG A 233 12.28 17.58 -4.56
C ARG A 233 11.21 16.95 -3.68
N TYR A 234 11.58 16.47 -2.49
CA TYR A 234 10.63 15.89 -1.56
C TYR A 234 9.57 16.89 -1.13
N GLY A 235 9.99 18.08 -0.69
CA GLY A 235 9.07 19.14 -0.25
C GLY A 235 8.09 19.57 -1.34
N LEU A 236 8.61 19.83 -2.56
CA LEU A 236 7.77 20.21 -3.70
C LEU A 236 6.81 19.08 -4.11
N GLY A 237 7.32 17.84 -4.18
CA GLY A 237 6.49 16.70 -4.53
C GLY A 237 5.39 16.43 -3.52
N ILE A 238 5.69 16.52 -2.22
CA ILE A 238 4.70 16.37 -1.14
C ILE A 238 3.66 17.49 -1.22
N ALA A 239 4.06 18.74 -1.44
CA ALA A 239 3.11 19.85 -1.59
C ALA A 239 2.13 19.63 -2.76
N VAL A 240 2.65 19.21 -3.93
CA VAL A 240 1.81 18.87 -5.09
C VAL A 240 0.91 17.67 -4.80
N MET A 241 1.41 16.64 -4.13
CA MET A 241 0.64 15.46 -3.75
C MET A 241 -0.55 15.84 -2.86
N PHE A 242 -0.35 16.66 -1.83
CA PHE A 242 -1.44 17.11 -0.97
C PHE A 242 -2.43 18.04 -1.69
N ALA A 243 -1.95 18.88 -2.61
CA ALA A 243 -2.83 19.67 -3.46
C ALA A 243 -3.75 18.76 -4.31
N LEU A 244 -3.21 17.67 -4.89
CA LEU A 244 -4.02 16.68 -5.61
C LEU A 244 -5.02 15.98 -4.70
N LEU A 245 -4.61 15.55 -3.50
CA LEU A 245 -5.51 14.90 -2.55
C LEU A 245 -6.65 15.83 -2.09
N ALA A 246 -6.44 17.14 -2.08
CA ALA A 246 -7.47 18.13 -1.77
C ALA A 246 -8.41 18.46 -2.95
N VAL A 247 -7.93 18.29 -4.19
CA VAL A 247 -8.66 18.66 -5.42
C VAL A 247 -9.42 17.47 -6.01
N LEU A 248 -8.79 16.31 -6.15
CA LEU A 248 -9.37 15.16 -6.85
C LEU A 248 -10.72 14.70 -6.28
N PRO A 249 -10.95 14.64 -4.95
CA PRO A 249 -12.27 14.29 -4.41
C PRO A 249 -13.37 15.28 -4.79
N LYS A 250 -13.03 16.57 -4.94
CA LYS A 250 -13.99 17.60 -5.39
C LYS A 250 -14.35 17.41 -6.86
N VAL A 251 -13.36 17.02 -7.68
CA VAL A 251 -13.59 16.67 -9.09
C VAL A 251 -14.50 15.44 -9.19
N ALA A 252 -14.26 14.40 -8.36
CA ALA A 252 -15.12 13.22 -8.28
C ALA A 252 -16.58 13.58 -7.92
N ALA A 253 -16.77 14.55 -7.02
CA ALA A 253 -18.10 14.99 -6.63
C ALA A 253 -18.85 15.72 -7.78
N TRP A 254 -18.13 16.26 -8.76
CA TRP A 254 -18.71 17.00 -9.88
C TRP A 254 -18.91 16.14 -11.14
N SER A 255 -18.16 15.06 -11.32
CA SER A 255 -18.18 14.25 -12.53
C SER A 255 -19.49 13.46 -12.72
N GLN A 256 -20.16 13.10 -11.62
CA GLN A 256 -21.37 12.26 -11.61
C GLN A 256 -21.19 10.91 -12.35
N LEU A 257 -19.94 10.46 -12.53
CA LEU A 257 -19.66 9.19 -13.19
C LEU A 257 -19.86 8.01 -12.22
N PRO A 258 -19.95 6.77 -12.72
CA PRO A 258 -19.90 5.61 -11.86
C PRO A 258 -18.62 5.61 -11.01
N SER A 259 -18.74 5.27 -9.72
CA SER A 259 -17.62 5.33 -8.76
C SER A 259 -16.39 4.52 -9.20
N ALA A 260 -16.59 3.44 -9.95
CA ALA A 260 -15.53 2.66 -10.57
C ALA A 260 -14.72 3.47 -11.59
N VAL A 261 -15.40 4.26 -12.43
CA VAL A 261 -14.78 5.10 -13.46
C VAL A 261 -14.04 6.27 -12.81
N ASP A 262 -14.67 6.97 -11.89
CA ASP A 262 -14.04 8.07 -11.14
C ASP A 262 -12.81 7.59 -10.37
N GLY A 263 -12.95 6.48 -9.63
CA GLY A 263 -11.85 5.87 -8.88
C GLY A 263 -10.65 5.58 -9.79
N PHE A 264 -10.89 4.91 -10.91
CA PHE A 264 -9.83 4.60 -11.88
C PHE A 264 -9.17 5.87 -12.45
N VAL A 265 -9.97 6.79 -13.00
CA VAL A 265 -9.46 7.96 -13.72
C VAL A 265 -8.70 8.89 -12.79
N LEU A 266 -9.24 9.19 -11.61
CA LEU A 266 -8.61 10.14 -10.67
C LEU A 266 -7.32 9.58 -10.10
N MET A 267 -7.26 8.28 -9.80
CA MET A 267 -6.03 7.65 -9.32
C MET A 267 -5.00 7.43 -10.44
N ALA A 268 -5.45 7.27 -11.70
CA ALA A 268 -4.57 7.31 -12.86
C ALA A 268 -3.94 8.70 -13.04
N VAL A 269 -4.72 9.79 -12.89
CA VAL A 269 -4.22 11.17 -12.91
C VAL A 269 -3.23 11.39 -11.76
N PHE A 270 -3.59 10.97 -10.54
CA PHE A 270 -2.70 11.05 -9.38
C PHE A 270 -1.37 10.32 -9.65
N GLY A 271 -1.44 9.07 -10.12
CA GLY A 271 -0.27 8.29 -10.52
C GLY A 271 0.57 8.95 -11.61
N ALA A 272 -0.06 9.57 -12.61
CA ALA A 272 0.61 10.29 -13.69
C ALA A 272 1.45 11.45 -13.17
N VAL A 273 0.92 12.21 -12.22
CA VAL A 273 1.63 13.33 -11.62
C VAL A 273 2.79 12.83 -10.76
N ILE A 274 2.53 11.88 -9.86
CA ILE A 274 3.49 11.40 -8.85
C ILE A 274 4.65 10.60 -9.49
N ALA A 275 4.34 9.68 -10.40
CA ALA A 275 5.33 8.78 -11.00
C ALA A 275 5.91 9.31 -12.32
N GLY A 276 5.21 10.22 -13.00
CA GLY A 276 5.56 10.72 -14.33
C GLY A 276 5.98 12.19 -14.36
N LEU A 277 5.00 13.09 -14.21
CA LEU A 277 5.17 14.53 -14.45
C LEU A 277 6.16 15.18 -13.47
N LEU A 278 6.06 14.89 -12.16
CA LEU A 278 6.98 15.45 -11.16
C LEU A 278 8.43 15.02 -11.43
N PRO A 279 8.75 13.73 -11.61
CA PRO A 279 10.11 13.33 -11.97
C PRO A 279 10.62 13.91 -13.29
N TRP A 280 9.76 13.99 -14.31
CA TRP A 280 10.11 14.66 -15.57
C TRP A 280 10.45 16.13 -15.35
N PHE A 281 9.66 16.83 -14.53
CA PHE A 281 9.91 18.21 -14.15
C PHE A 281 11.22 18.36 -13.36
N PHE A 282 11.48 17.50 -12.38
CA PHE A 282 12.71 17.54 -11.59
C PHE A 282 13.97 17.44 -12.48
N GLN A 283 13.96 16.54 -13.46
CA GLN A 283 15.05 16.44 -14.44
C GLN A 283 15.24 17.73 -15.25
N ARG A 284 14.14 18.31 -15.75
CA ARG A 284 14.18 19.55 -16.53
C ARG A 284 14.67 20.73 -15.69
N ALA A 285 14.26 20.78 -14.43
CA ALA A 285 14.68 21.80 -13.46
C ALA A 285 16.08 21.55 -12.88
N ARG A 286 16.75 20.45 -13.24
CA ARG A 286 18.03 19.99 -12.66
C ARG A 286 17.97 19.88 -11.13
N LEU A 287 16.77 19.57 -10.63
CA LEU A 287 16.47 19.29 -9.24
C LEU A 287 16.69 17.83 -8.96
#